data_AF-A0A6G6WGR2-F1
#
_entry.id   AF-A0A6G6WGR2-F1
#
_cell.length_a   1.000
_cell.length_b   1.000
_cell.length_c   1.000
_cell.angle_alpha   90.00
_cell.angle_beta   90.00
_cell.angle_gamma   90.00
#
_symmetry.space_group_name_H-M   'P 1'
#
loop_
_entity.id
_entity.type
_entity.pdbx_description
1 polymer ?
#
loop_
_entity_poly.entity_id
_entity_poly.type
_entity_poly.pdbx_seq_one_letter_code
_entity_poly.pdbx_strand_id
1 'polypeptide(L)'
;MRQLRRRRVHDGWVQVDRLTLEDDGVPPSEWEVDVYADSVAVLTRTASSTSSRVAVSTGEDPVTGARRELREETGVVGSTARHLGSEWAAGNETRRAGRTEVSGSRPPGGPVG
;
A
#
# COMPACT_ATOMS: atom_id res chain seq x y z
N MET A 1 -16.92 -15.10 -11.57
CA MET A 1 -16.08 -14.19 -12.38
C MET A 1 -14.68 -14.77 -12.63
N ARG A 2 -14.27 -14.89 -13.91
CA ARG A 2 -13.00 -15.44 -14.39
C ARG A 2 -12.36 -14.47 -15.39
N GLN A 3 -11.04 -14.26 -15.30
CA GLN A 3 -10.30 -13.48 -16.31
C GLN A 3 -10.00 -14.34 -17.54
N LEU A 4 -10.45 -13.88 -18.71
CA LEU A 4 -10.18 -14.51 -20.01
C LEU A 4 -8.95 -13.93 -20.71
N ARG A 5 -8.79 -12.60 -20.65
CA ARG A 5 -7.69 -11.88 -21.31
C ARG A 5 -7.24 -10.69 -20.48
N ARG A 6 -5.96 -10.34 -20.61
CA ARG A 6 -5.34 -9.11 -20.08
C ARG A 6 -4.43 -8.52 -21.14
N ARG A 7 -4.45 -7.19 -21.33
CA ARG A 7 -3.49 -6.46 -22.17
C ARG A 7 -3.16 -5.09 -21.58
N ARG A 8 -1.91 -4.67 -21.70
CA ARG A 8 -1.47 -3.30 -21.40
C ARG A 8 -2.04 -2.34 -22.43
N VAL A 9 -2.78 -1.33 -22.00
CA VAL A 9 -3.35 -0.29 -22.87
C VAL A 9 -2.73 1.09 -22.64
N HIS A 10 -2.16 1.32 -21.45
CA HIS A 10 -1.34 2.50 -21.17
C HIS A 10 -0.17 2.13 -20.26
N ASP A 11 1.04 2.58 -20.58
CA ASP A 11 2.28 2.26 -19.86
C ASP A 11 3.08 3.53 -19.55
N GLY A 12 2.49 4.38 -18.71
CA GLY A 12 3.10 5.61 -18.22
C GLY A 12 3.46 5.51 -16.74
N TRP A 13 3.47 6.67 -16.06
CA TRP A 13 3.60 6.72 -14.59
C TRP A 13 2.51 5.92 -13.87
N VAL A 14 1.30 5.94 -14.42
CA VAL A 14 0.24 5.00 -14.10
C VAL A 14 0.19 3.97 -15.22
N GLN A 15 0.12 2.71 -14.86
CA GLN A 15 -0.06 1.63 -15.81
C GLN A 15 -1.55 1.26 -15.85
N VAL A 16 -2.11 0.99 -17.03
CA VAL A 16 -3.51 0.59 -17.18
C VAL A 16 -3.58 -0.67 -18.02
N ASP A 17 -4.24 -1.69 -17.48
CA ASP A 17 -4.52 -2.93 -18.17
C ASP A 17 -6.00 -3.03 -18.52
N ARG A 18 -6.30 -3.49 -19.73
CA ARG A 18 -7.64 -3.90 -20.10
C ARG A 18 -7.82 -5.40 -19.87
N LEU A 19 -8.80 -5.76 -19.05
CA LEU A 19 -9.22 -7.12 -18.75
C LEU A 19 -10.49 -7.47 -19.52
N THR A 20 -10.56 -8.71 -20.00
CA THR A 20 -11.82 -9.32 -20.44
C THR A 20 -12.23 -10.33 -19.39
N LEU A 21 -13.40 -10.12 -18.78
CA LEU A 21 -13.91 -10.92 -17.67
C LEU A 21 -15.19 -11.66 -18.09
N GLU A 22 -15.31 -12.90 -17.66
CA GLU A 22 -16.51 -13.74 -17.82
C GLU A 22 -17.15 -13.94 -16.45
N ASP A 23 -18.48 -13.90 -16.40
CA ASP A 23 -19.25 -14.25 -15.22
C ASP A 23 -20.41 -15.15 -15.60
N ASP A 24 -20.86 -15.98 -14.66
CA ASP A 24 -21.79 -17.06 -14.96
C ASP A 24 -23.13 -16.51 -15.49
N GLY A 25 -23.46 -16.88 -16.72
CA GLY A 25 -24.69 -16.44 -17.38
C GLY A 25 -24.66 -15.01 -17.92
N VAL A 26 -23.51 -14.32 -17.89
CA VAL A 26 -23.33 -12.96 -18.43
C VAL A 26 -22.33 -12.98 -19.59
N PRO A 27 -22.61 -12.29 -20.71
CA PRO A 27 -21.64 -12.14 -21.79
C PRO A 27 -20.33 -11.51 -21.28
N PRO A 28 -19.16 -11.90 -21.84
CA PRO A 28 -17.89 -11.32 -21.44
C PRO A 28 -17.88 -9.78 -21.53
N SER A 29 -17.28 -9.13 -20.54
CA SER A 29 -17.19 -7.66 -20.43
C SER A 29 -15.74 -7.18 -20.37
N GLU A 30 -15.48 -5.96 -20.87
CA GLU A 30 -14.16 -5.33 -20.79
C GLU A 30 -14.09 -4.34 -19.62
N TRP A 31 -12.98 -4.35 -18.90
CA TRP A 31 -12.71 -3.46 -17.76
C TRP A 31 -11.30 -2.88 -17.90
N GLU A 32 -11.15 -1.57 -17.70
CA GLU A 32 -9.83 -0.95 -17.61
C GLU A 32 -9.43 -0.85 -16.14
N VAL A 33 -8.35 -1.49 -15.75
CA VAL A 33 -7.88 -1.59 -14.37
C VAL A 33 -6.58 -0.82 -14.23
N ASP A 34 -6.53 0.08 -13.26
CA ASP A 34 -5.28 0.76 -12.93
C ASP A 34 -4.35 -0.20 -12.19
N VAL A 35 -3.08 -0.18 -12.60
CA VAL A 35 -2.04 -1.06 -12.09
C VAL A 35 -1.03 -0.24 -11.30
N TYR A 36 -1.01 -0.48 -9.99
CA TYR A 36 -0.02 0.10 -9.08
C TYR A 36 0.63 -1.01 -8.26
N ALA A 37 1.82 -0.70 -7.77
CA ALA A 37 2.43 -1.46 -6.69
C ALA A 37 1.61 -1.32 -5.41
N ASP A 38 1.68 -2.33 -4.55
CA ASP A 38 1.09 -2.27 -3.21
C ASP A 38 1.64 -1.08 -2.42
N SER A 39 0.92 -0.70 -1.38
CA SER A 39 1.28 0.44 -0.53
C SER A 39 1.05 0.10 0.93
N VAL A 40 1.71 0.84 1.81
CA VAL A 40 1.52 0.76 3.24
C VAL A 40 1.24 2.14 3.82
N ALA A 41 0.12 2.26 4.52
CA ALA A 41 -0.14 3.37 5.40
C ALA A 41 0.53 3.11 6.76
N VAL A 42 1.37 4.02 7.20
CA VAL A 42 2.06 3.97 8.49
C VAL A 42 1.36 4.89 9.48
N LEU A 43 0.82 4.29 10.54
CA LEU A 43 0.35 5.00 11.73
C LEU A 43 1.49 5.03 12.73
N THR A 44 2.07 6.19 13.00
CA THR A 44 3.13 6.32 14.00
C THR A 44 2.63 7.08 15.22
N ARG A 45 2.97 6.56 16.40
CA ARG A 45 2.66 7.20 17.67
C ARG A 45 3.96 7.49 18.43
N THR A 46 4.23 8.76 18.64
CA THR A 46 5.29 9.26 19.52
C THR A 46 4.69 9.67 20.88
N ALA A 47 5.52 9.98 21.86
CA ALA A 47 5.05 10.48 23.16
C ALA A 47 4.28 11.81 23.05
N SER A 48 4.53 12.62 22.01
CA SER A 48 3.97 13.96 21.85
C SER A 48 2.99 14.11 20.68
N SER A 49 2.92 13.16 19.76
CA SER A 49 2.03 13.24 18.59
C SER A 49 1.72 11.87 17.97
N THR A 50 0.57 11.81 17.30
CA THR A 50 0.22 10.74 16.36
C THR A 50 0.27 11.31 14.95
N SER A 51 0.86 10.59 14.00
CA SER A 51 0.76 10.94 12.59
C SER A 51 0.48 9.70 11.74
N SER A 52 -0.20 9.92 10.62
CA SER A 52 -0.47 8.90 9.61
C SER A 52 0.17 9.33 8.29
N ARG A 53 0.77 8.37 7.58
CA ARG A 53 1.35 8.57 6.25
C ARG A 53 1.05 7.39 5.35
N VAL A 54 1.10 7.58 4.04
CA VAL A 54 0.92 6.51 3.05
C VAL A 54 2.16 6.48 2.17
N ALA A 55 2.83 5.33 2.15
CA ALA A 55 4.00 5.10 1.31
C ALA A 55 3.76 3.92 0.36
N VAL A 56 4.38 3.96 -0.81
CA VAL A 56 4.27 2.87 -1.79
C VAL A 56 5.37 1.85 -1.51
N SER A 57 5.00 0.58 -1.37
CA SER A 57 5.93 -0.52 -1.10
C SER A 57 5.90 -1.50 -2.25
N THR A 58 7.01 -1.60 -2.99
CA THR A 58 7.11 -2.54 -4.10
C THR A 58 7.61 -3.89 -3.61
N GLY A 59 6.68 -4.81 -3.34
CA GLY A 59 7.01 -6.22 -3.07
C GLY A 59 7.65 -6.52 -1.71
N GLU A 60 7.77 -5.53 -0.82
CA GLU A 60 8.23 -5.75 0.56
C GLU A 60 7.07 -6.17 1.47
N ASP A 61 7.38 -6.92 2.54
CA ASP A 61 6.46 -7.13 3.67
C ASP A 61 5.97 -5.75 4.18
N PRO A 62 4.64 -5.56 4.40
CA PRO A 62 4.07 -4.32 4.93
C PRO A 62 4.76 -3.76 6.17
N VAL A 63 5.26 -4.59 7.08
CA VAL A 63 5.98 -4.13 8.29
C VAL A 63 7.37 -3.61 7.94
N THR A 64 8.06 -4.29 7.03
CA THR A 64 9.40 -3.88 6.56
C THR A 64 9.30 -2.56 5.81
N GLY A 65 8.39 -2.46 4.84
CA GLY A 65 8.13 -1.23 4.10
C GLY A 65 7.73 -0.07 5.02
N ALA A 66 6.81 -0.30 5.96
CA ALA A 66 6.39 0.74 6.90
C ALA A 66 7.54 1.32 7.74
N ARG A 67 8.47 0.47 8.18
CA ARG A 67 9.63 0.91 8.97
C ARG A 67 10.66 1.65 8.12
N ARG A 68 10.90 1.19 6.90
CA ARG A 68 11.81 1.86 5.95
C ARG A 68 11.29 3.24 5.62
N GLU A 69 10.03 3.34 5.21
CA GLU A 69 9.38 4.59 4.79
C GLU A 69 9.24 5.59 5.94
N LEU A 70 8.87 5.14 7.15
CA LEU A 70 8.84 6.01 8.32
C LEU A 70 10.22 6.64 8.58
N ARG A 71 11.29 5.85 8.45
CA ARG A 71 12.66 6.33 8.65
C ARG A 71 13.08 7.29 7.54
N GLU A 72 12.82 6.95 6.29
CA GLU A 72 13.22 7.76 5.12
C GLU A 72 12.51 9.11 5.10
N GLU A 73 11.21 9.15 5.39
CA GLU A 73 10.44 10.40 5.33
C GLU A 73 10.53 11.29 6.57
N THR A 74 10.83 10.71 7.75
CA THR A 74 10.73 11.44 9.03
C THR A 74 11.95 11.31 9.93
N GLY A 75 12.88 10.39 9.63
CA GLY A 75 13.99 10.05 10.53
C GLY A 75 13.57 9.29 11.80
N VAL A 76 12.27 8.98 11.97
CA VAL A 76 11.74 8.30 13.16
C VAL A 76 12.01 6.80 13.11
N VAL A 77 12.36 6.22 14.25
CA VAL A 77 12.45 4.77 14.43
C VAL A 77 11.55 4.35 15.58
N GLY A 78 10.70 3.35 15.35
CA GLY A 78 9.84 2.74 16.38
C GLY A 78 10.39 1.40 16.85
N SER A 79 10.09 1.06 18.11
CA SER A 79 10.51 -0.20 18.73
C SER A 79 9.63 -1.38 18.30
N THR A 80 8.34 -1.14 18.08
CA THR A 80 7.37 -2.17 17.67
C THR A 80 6.64 -1.76 16.40
N ALA A 81 6.26 -2.76 15.60
CA ALA A 81 5.45 -2.55 14.41
C ALA A 81 4.48 -3.72 14.25
N ARG A 82 3.23 -3.43 13.88
CA ARG A 82 2.18 -4.44 13.65
C ARG A 82 1.38 -4.11 12.41
N HIS A 83 1.25 -5.09 11.52
CA HIS A 83 0.33 -5.01 10.40
C HIS A 83 -1.12 -5.16 10.89
N LEU A 84 -1.98 -4.22 10.51
CA LEU A 84 -3.38 -4.13 10.91
C LEU A 84 -4.33 -4.73 9.86
N GLY A 85 -3.83 -5.03 8.66
CA GLY A 85 -4.62 -5.60 7.57
C GLY A 85 -4.41 -4.86 6.26
N SER A 86 -5.03 -5.38 5.20
CA SER A 86 -4.96 -4.84 3.85
C SER A 86 -6.36 -4.65 3.28
N GLU A 87 -6.56 -3.55 2.57
CA GLU A 87 -7.80 -3.26 1.85
C GLU A 87 -7.49 -2.96 0.37
N TRP A 88 -8.52 -3.02 -0.47
CA TRP A 88 -8.42 -2.49 -1.82
C TRP A 88 -8.46 -0.97 -1.78
N ALA A 89 -7.53 -0.33 -2.49
CA ALA A 89 -7.44 1.13 -2.50
C ALA A 89 -8.62 1.79 -3.26
N ALA A 90 -9.12 1.16 -4.31
CA ALA A 90 -10.25 1.61 -5.12
C ALA A 90 -10.93 0.43 -5.85
N GLY A 91 -12.12 0.67 -6.40
CA GLY A 91 -12.97 -0.35 -7.04
C GLY A 91 -12.51 -0.88 -8.40
N ASN A 92 -11.35 -0.44 -8.91
CA ASN A 92 -10.87 -0.82 -10.24
C ASN A 92 -9.34 -0.73 -10.35
N GLU A 93 -8.66 -1.20 -9.30
CA GLU A 93 -7.22 -1.04 -9.12
C GLU A 93 -6.59 -2.36 -8.64
N THR A 94 -5.36 -2.67 -9.06
CA THR A 94 -4.66 -3.86 -8.56
C THR A 94 -4.03 -3.70 -7.18
N ARG A 95 -3.98 -2.47 -6.67
CA ARG A 95 -3.26 -2.11 -5.44
C ARG A 95 -3.98 -2.56 -4.18
N ARG A 96 -3.22 -3.22 -3.30
CA ARG A 96 -3.58 -3.35 -1.90
C ARG A 96 -2.96 -2.21 -1.09
N ALA A 97 -3.77 -1.60 -0.24
CA ALA A 97 -3.33 -0.66 0.79
C ALA A 97 -3.24 -1.40 2.12
N GLY A 98 -2.02 -1.78 2.52
CA GLY A 98 -1.73 -2.28 3.86
C GLY A 98 -1.78 -1.14 4.88
N ARG A 99 -2.09 -1.46 6.14
CA ARG A 99 -1.96 -0.53 7.27
C ARG A 99 -1.04 -1.13 8.31
N THR A 100 -0.06 -0.37 8.76
CA THR A 100 0.88 -0.79 9.81
C THR A 100 0.95 0.29 10.87
N GLU A 101 0.81 -0.11 12.13
CA GLU A 101 1.08 0.75 13.27
C GLU A 101 2.52 0.56 13.74
N VAL A 102 3.21 1.67 13.99
CA VAL A 102 4.56 1.72 14.54
C VAL A 102 4.51 2.51 15.85
N SER A 103 4.98 1.87 16.92
CA SER A 103 4.89 2.37 18.30
C SER A 103 6.26 2.44 18.99
N GLY A 104 6.32 3.19 20.10
CA GLY A 104 7.57 3.45 20.82
C GLY A 104 8.54 4.32 20.00
N SER A 105 7.98 5.15 19.13
CA SER A 105 8.71 5.98 18.18
C SER A 105 9.47 7.10 18.88
N ARG A 106 10.78 7.22 18.58
CA ARG A 106 11.61 8.36 18.99
C ARG A 106 11.85 9.30 17.80
N PRO A 107 11.67 10.62 17.96
CA PRO A 107 12.05 11.59 16.94
C PRO A 107 13.58 11.62 16.75
N PRO A 108 14.06 11.98 15.56
CA PRO A 108 15.48 12.15 15.31
C PRO A 108 16.06 13.20 16.28
N GLY A 109 17.10 12.83 17.04
CA GLY A 109 17.77 13.70 18.02
C GLY A 109 17.21 13.69 19.44
N GLY A 110 16.22 12.85 19.75
CA GLY A 110 15.73 12.68 21.14
C GLY A 110 16.75 11.99 22.05
N PRO A 111 16.76 12.28 23.37
CA PRO A 111 17.71 11.67 24.29
C PRO A 111 17.56 10.15 24.35
N VAL A 112 18.69 9.47 24.48
CA VAL A 112 18.75 8.01 24.69
C VAL A 112 18.33 7.74 26.13
N GLY A 113 17.03 7.51 26.32
CA GLY A 113 16.52 6.91 27.56
C GLY A 113 16.78 5.42 27.59
#